data_AF-A0A0S9CYM6-F1
#
_entry.id   AF-A0A0S9CYM6-F1
#
_cell.length_a   1.000
_cell.length_b   1.000
_cell.length_c   1.000
_cell.angle_alpha   90.00
_cell.angle_beta   90.00
_cell.angle_gamma   90.00
#
_symmetry.space_group_name_H-M   'P 1'
#
loop_
_entity.id
_entity.type
_entity.pdbx_description
1 polymer ?
#
loop_
_entity_poly.entity_id
_entity_poly.type
_entity_poly.pdbx_seq_one_letter_code
_entity_poly.pdbx_strand_id
1 'polypeptide(L)'
;MRLIGAGAQPGSEGVALSTAWTLPNFITVVRFLGVPLFVWFIAEQRFGAAVITLVVMGGTDWVDGYVARRLNQVSVIGTWLDPVADRTALIVVAVTFVIAGIAPAWLVWTIVIPDVIIIVNALILFRGPLHLPVLTVGKIRTALLLVGAPLLLLHHVEGFGQEWLLVVAQGLLAAGCVLHLIAFYAYFTAAHRKYRLEQAEQQSCPS
;
A
#
# COMPACT_ATOMS: atom_id res chain seq x y z
N MET A 1 -11.51 -25.11 -7.26
CA MET A 1 -10.94 -23.97 -6.52
C MET A 1 -9.60 -24.36 -5.92
N ARG A 2 -8.50 -23.95 -6.56
CA ARG A 2 -7.13 -24.00 -6.03
C ARG A 2 -6.46 -22.75 -6.58
N LEU A 3 -6.31 -21.72 -5.76
CA LEU A 3 -5.70 -20.46 -6.17
C LEU A 3 -4.48 -20.25 -5.27
N ILE A 4 -3.31 -20.30 -5.93
CA ILE A 4 -2.02 -19.79 -5.49
C ILE A 4 -1.24 -20.71 -4.54
N GLY A 5 -0.49 -21.64 -5.15
CA GLY A 5 0.68 -22.28 -4.55
C GLY A 5 1.89 -21.35 -4.64
N ALA A 6 1.94 -20.32 -3.80
CA ALA A 6 3.14 -19.52 -3.59
C ALA A 6 3.83 -19.98 -2.31
N GLY A 7 4.79 -20.90 -2.45
CA GLY A 7 5.79 -21.18 -1.40
C GLY A 7 5.37 -22.10 -0.26
N ALA A 8 4.31 -22.91 -0.40
CA ALA A 8 4.01 -23.93 0.59
C ALA A 8 5.07 -25.05 0.52
N GLN A 9 5.79 -25.27 1.62
CA GLN A 9 6.53 -26.52 1.78
C GLN A 9 5.54 -27.70 1.69
N PRO A 10 5.88 -28.78 0.97
CA PRO A 10 5.00 -29.94 0.90
C PRO A 10 4.91 -30.57 2.29
N GLY A 11 3.78 -30.36 2.97
CA GLY A 11 3.51 -30.94 4.29
C GLY A 11 2.91 -29.99 5.34
N SER A 12 2.82 -28.68 5.11
CA SER A 12 2.13 -27.79 6.06
C SER A 12 0.67 -27.62 5.69
N GLU A 13 -0.21 -28.43 6.28
CA GLU A 13 -1.64 -28.12 6.34
C GLU A 13 -1.82 -26.82 7.13
N GLY A 14 -1.87 -25.69 6.43
CA GLY A 14 -2.13 -24.40 7.03
C GLY A 14 -3.50 -24.43 7.70
N VAL A 15 -3.52 -24.26 9.02
CA VAL A 15 -4.76 -24.19 9.79
C VAL A 15 -5.49 -22.90 9.40
N ALA A 16 -6.48 -23.02 8.52
CA ALA A 16 -7.40 -21.94 8.19
C ALA A 16 -8.30 -21.68 9.41
N LEU A 17 -7.81 -20.86 10.35
CA LEU A 17 -8.57 -20.49 11.55
C LEU A 17 -9.76 -19.61 11.12
N SER A 18 -10.97 -20.02 11.47
CA SER A 18 -12.23 -19.32 11.21
C SER A 18 -12.48 -18.09 12.11
N THR A 19 -11.46 -17.65 12.86
CA THR A 19 -11.60 -16.64 13.91
C THR A 19 -11.12 -15.29 13.40
N ALA A 20 -11.93 -14.24 13.56
CA ALA A 20 -11.59 -12.86 13.20
C ALA A 20 -10.41 -12.28 14.00
N TRP A 21 -10.01 -12.93 15.09
CA TRP A 21 -8.95 -12.49 16.01
C TRP A 21 -7.64 -13.21 15.71
N THR A 22 -7.05 -12.91 14.56
CA THR A 22 -5.67 -13.26 14.26
C THR A 22 -4.77 -12.04 14.49
N LEU A 23 -3.50 -12.26 14.82
CA LEU A 23 -2.53 -11.17 15.01
C LEU A 23 -2.49 -10.18 13.82
N PRO A 24 -2.58 -10.65 12.54
CA PRO A 24 -2.66 -9.75 11.40
C PRO A 24 -3.88 -8.83 11.43
N ASN A 25 -5.07 -9.34 11.80
CA ASN A 25 -6.27 -8.50 11.86
C ASN A 25 -6.16 -7.42 12.95
N PHE A 26 -5.51 -7.73 14.08
CA PHE A 26 -5.24 -6.71 15.09
C PHE A 26 -4.35 -5.60 14.57
N ILE A 27 -3.30 -5.95 13.81
CA ILE A 27 -2.40 -4.98 13.20
C ILE A 27 -3.11 -4.12 12.15
N THR A 28 -3.95 -4.71 11.29
CA THR A 28 -4.80 -3.95 10.36
C THR A 28 -5.70 -2.94 11.10
N VAL A 29 -6.29 -3.34 12.24
CA VAL A 29 -7.10 -2.45 13.09
C VAL A 29 -6.28 -1.34 13.72
N VAL A 30 -5.09 -1.65 14.26
CA VAL A 30 -4.18 -0.62 14.81
C VAL A 30 -3.78 0.38 13.72
N ARG A 31 -3.48 -0.08 12.50
CA ARG A 31 -3.20 0.81 11.36
C ARG A 31 -4.39 1.70 11.05
N PHE A 32 -5.59 1.12 10.96
CA PHE A 32 -6.80 1.86 10.67
C PHE A 32 -7.12 2.92 11.75
N LEU A 33 -6.92 2.61 13.03
CA LEU A 33 -7.06 3.56 14.14
C LEU A 33 -5.93 4.60 14.20
N GLY A 34 -4.74 4.24 13.72
CA GLY A 34 -3.62 5.16 13.60
C GLY A 34 -3.88 6.30 12.61
N VAL A 35 -4.67 6.07 11.56
CA VAL A 35 -5.02 7.08 10.55
C VAL A 35 -5.70 8.32 11.16
N PRO A 36 -6.86 8.22 11.86
CA PRO A 36 -7.50 9.39 12.46
C PRO A 36 -6.64 10.03 13.55
N LEU A 37 -5.87 9.22 14.31
CA LEU A 37 -4.94 9.73 15.32
C LEU A 37 -3.82 10.58 14.69
N PHE A 38 -3.28 10.13 13.56
CA PHE A 38 -2.30 10.89 12.80
C PHE A 38 -2.87 12.22 12.32
N VAL A 39 -4.06 12.22 11.72
CA VAL A 39 -4.75 13.44 11.28
C VAL A 39 -4.95 14.41 12.43
N TRP A 40 -5.39 13.90 13.59
CA TRP A 40 -5.56 14.69 14.81
C TRP A 40 -4.24 15.35 15.25
N PHE A 41 -3.14 14.60 15.29
CA PHE A 41 -1.84 15.17 15.68
C PHE A 41 -1.32 16.23 14.71
N ILE A 42 -1.58 16.08 13.41
CA ILE A 42 -1.24 17.13 12.44
C ILE A 42 -2.09 18.38 12.67
N ALA A 43 -3.39 18.22 12.92
CA ALA A 43 -4.30 19.34 13.19
C ALA A 43 -3.89 20.13 14.44
N GLU A 44 -3.43 19.44 15.49
CA GLU A 44 -2.91 20.03 16.73
C GLU A 44 -1.44 20.49 16.61
N GLN A 45 -0.81 20.41 15.42
CA GLN A 45 0.60 20.71 15.17
C GLN A 45 1.59 19.93 16.07
N ARG A 46 1.17 18.77 16.56
CA ARG A 46 2.00 17.87 17.39
C ARG A 46 2.84 16.96 16.50
N PHE A 47 3.73 17.55 15.71
CA PHE A 47 4.49 16.86 14.67
C PHE A 47 5.30 15.67 15.18
N GLY A 48 5.89 15.75 16.37
CA GLY A 48 6.63 14.62 16.96
C GLY A 48 5.77 13.39 17.21
N ALA A 49 4.55 13.58 17.73
CA ALA A 49 3.59 12.48 17.92
C ALA A 49 3.07 11.94 16.59
N ALA A 50 2.86 12.81 15.60
CA ALA A 50 2.47 12.42 14.26
C ALA A 50 3.55 11.58 13.55
N VAL A 51 4.84 11.92 13.71
CA VAL A 51 5.98 11.12 13.19
C VAL A 51 5.97 9.73 13.82
N ILE A 52 5.87 9.64 15.16
CA ILE A 52 5.83 8.35 15.86
C ILE A 52 4.65 7.51 15.35
N THR A 53 3.48 8.13 15.19
CA THR A 53 2.28 7.45 14.68
C THR A 53 2.51 6.89 13.28
N LEU A 54 3.07 7.69 12.35
CA LEU A 54 3.42 7.21 11.01
C LEU A 54 4.43 6.06 11.02
N VAL A 55 5.48 6.17 11.85
CA VAL A 55 6.51 5.13 11.96
C VAL A 55 5.93 3.83 12.51
N VAL A 56 5.05 3.91 13.52
CA VAL A 56 4.36 2.73 14.05
C VAL A 56 3.43 2.13 13.01
N MET A 57 2.57 2.92 12.37
CA MET A 57 1.67 2.46 11.33
C MET A 57 2.44 1.77 10.19
N GLY A 58 3.48 2.42 9.67
CA GLY A 58 4.27 1.87 8.57
C GLY A 58 5.16 0.69 8.97
N GLY A 59 5.68 0.69 10.20
CA GLY A 59 6.48 -0.40 10.73
C GLY A 59 5.67 -1.67 10.96
N THR A 60 4.41 -1.54 11.38
CA THR A 60 3.54 -2.69 11.65
C THR A 60 3.30 -3.58 10.43
N ASP A 61 3.25 -3.03 9.21
CA ASP A 61 3.17 -3.80 7.95
C ASP A 61 4.31 -4.79 7.77
N TRP A 62 5.53 -4.35 8.11
CA TRP A 62 6.72 -5.16 7.91
C TRP A 62 6.82 -6.27 8.96
N VAL A 63 6.40 -5.95 10.19
CA VAL A 63 6.26 -6.92 11.28
C VAL A 63 5.22 -7.97 10.92
N ASP A 64 4.07 -7.57 10.37
CA ASP A 64 3.02 -8.51 9.99
C ASP A 64 3.46 -9.47 8.90
N GLY A 65 4.10 -8.93 7.85
CA GLY A 65 4.68 -9.77 6.80
C GLY A 65 5.74 -10.73 7.32
N TYR A 66 6.49 -10.37 8.36
CA TYR A 66 7.45 -11.28 9.01
C TYR A 66 6.74 -12.37 9.82
N VAL A 67 5.76 -11.99 10.65
CA VAL A 67 5.07 -12.90 11.56
C VAL A 67 4.13 -13.85 10.82
N ALA A 68 3.39 -13.38 9.81
CA ALA A 68 2.54 -14.22 8.97
C ALA A 68 3.35 -15.34 8.27
N ARG A 69 4.57 -15.03 7.80
CA ARG A 69 5.50 -16.02 7.21
C ARG A 69 5.98 -17.07 8.20
N ARG A 70 5.99 -16.76 9.50
CA ARG A 70 6.43 -17.66 10.57
C ARG A 70 5.28 -18.49 11.15
N LEU A 71 4.08 -17.93 11.20
CA LEU A 71 2.93 -18.54 11.88
C LEU A 71 2.01 -19.35 10.96
N ASN A 72 2.15 -19.28 9.62
CA ASN A 72 1.28 -19.98 8.66
C ASN A 72 -0.23 -19.72 8.87
N GLN A 73 -0.58 -18.62 9.54
CA GLN A 73 -1.97 -18.23 9.80
C GLN A 73 -2.39 -17.20 8.74
N VAL A 74 -3.36 -17.57 7.91
CA VAL A 74 -3.94 -16.68 6.89
C VAL A 74 -5.43 -16.55 7.16
N SER A 75 -5.89 -15.33 7.43
CA SER A 75 -7.31 -15.01 7.57
C SER A 75 -7.88 -14.53 6.24
N VAL A 76 -9.02 -15.10 5.83
CA VAL A 76 -9.74 -14.70 4.60
C VAL A 76 -10.19 -13.23 4.69
N ILE A 77 -10.65 -12.78 5.87
CA ILE A 77 -11.09 -11.40 6.11
C ILE A 77 -9.89 -10.45 6.07
N GLY A 78 -8.79 -10.81 6.75
CA GLY A 78 -7.57 -10.00 6.76
C GLY A 78 -6.99 -9.78 5.35
N THR A 79 -7.09 -10.79 4.47
CA THR A 79 -6.57 -10.72 3.10
C THR A 79 -7.27 -9.65 2.24
N TRP A 80 -8.54 -9.35 2.50
CA TRP A 80 -9.28 -8.29 1.82
C TRP A 80 -9.16 -6.93 2.53
N LEU A 81 -9.09 -6.94 3.87
CA LEU A 81 -9.05 -5.71 4.66
C LEU A 81 -7.69 -5.01 4.58
N ASP A 82 -6.59 -5.77 4.51
CA ASP A 82 -5.23 -5.23 4.47
C ASP A 82 -4.98 -4.29 3.28
N PRO A 83 -5.25 -4.69 2.02
CA PRO A 83 -5.02 -3.80 0.87
C PRO A 83 -5.84 -2.52 0.93
N VAL A 84 -7.05 -2.58 1.49
CA VAL A 84 -7.94 -1.42 1.62
C VAL A 84 -7.45 -0.48 2.71
N ALA A 85 -7.08 -1.02 3.88
CA ALA A 85 -6.55 -0.24 5.00
C ALA A 85 -5.24 0.46 4.61
N ASP A 86 -4.33 -0.25 3.93
CA ASP A 86 -3.08 0.32 3.41
C ASP A 86 -3.32 1.46 2.44
N ARG A 87 -4.22 1.24 1.47
CA ARG A 87 -4.50 2.26 0.46
C ARG A 87 -5.13 3.49 1.07
N THR A 88 -6.06 3.29 2.00
CA THR A 88 -6.74 4.36 2.72
C THR A 88 -5.73 5.15 3.55
N ALA A 89 -4.87 4.47 4.30
CA ALA A 89 -3.82 5.12 5.09
C ALA A 89 -2.89 5.97 4.21
N LEU A 90 -2.40 5.43 3.09
CA LEU A 90 -1.52 6.16 2.17
C LEU A 90 -2.20 7.43 1.61
N ILE A 91 -3.45 7.31 1.17
CA ILE A 91 -4.21 8.45 0.61
C ILE A 91 -4.46 9.50 1.69
N VAL A 92 -4.92 9.09 2.87
CA VAL A 92 -5.20 10.03 3.97
C VAL A 92 -3.94 10.76 4.42
N VAL A 93 -2.80 10.06 4.54
CA VAL A 93 -1.52 10.68 4.88
C VAL A 93 -1.10 11.71 3.83
N ALA A 94 -1.16 11.34 2.54
CA ALA A 94 -0.81 12.26 1.45
C ALA A 94 -1.72 13.50 1.42
N VAL A 95 -3.04 13.32 1.57
CA VAL A 95 -4.00 14.42 1.60
C VAL A 95 -3.77 15.32 2.81
N THR A 96 -3.51 14.73 3.98
CA THR A 96 -3.23 15.48 5.21
C THR A 96 -1.98 16.35 5.06
N PHE A 97 -0.92 15.83 4.44
CA PHE A 97 0.28 16.62 4.15
C PHE A 97 0.01 17.81 3.21
N VAL A 98 -0.84 17.62 2.19
CA VAL A 98 -1.19 18.71 1.27
C VAL A 98 -2.04 19.77 1.95
N ILE A 99 -3.06 19.37 2.71
CA ILE A 99 -3.93 20.31 3.44
C ILE A 99 -3.13 21.09 4.50
N ALA A 100 -2.20 20.42 5.18
CA ALA A 100 -1.32 21.06 6.16
C ALA A 100 -0.19 21.91 5.54
N GLY A 101 -0.07 21.96 4.20
CA GLY A 101 0.99 22.70 3.51
C GLY A 101 2.39 22.07 3.61
N ILE A 102 2.50 20.85 4.12
CA ILE A 102 3.75 20.10 4.31
C ILE A 102 4.26 19.55 2.98
N ALA A 103 3.35 19.14 2.10
CA ALA A 103 3.68 18.59 0.79
C ALA A 103 2.89 19.29 -0.33
N PRO A 104 3.47 19.39 -1.53
CA PRO A 104 2.79 19.94 -2.70
C PRO A 104 1.70 18.99 -3.22
N ALA A 105 0.65 19.55 -3.84
CA ALA A 105 -0.51 18.80 -4.33
C ALA A 105 -0.17 17.69 -5.33
N TRP A 106 0.94 17.81 -6.08
CA TRP A 106 1.35 16.78 -7.03
C TRP A 106 1.60 15.42 -6.37
N LEU A 107 1.96 15.37 -5.08
CA LEU A 107 2.16 14.13 -4.33
C LEU A 107 0.87 13.30 -4.29
N VAL A 108 -0.26 13.95 -3.96
CA VAL A 108 -1.57 13.30 -3.91
C VAL A 108 -2.01 12.85 -5.29
N TRP A 109 -1.89 13.72 -6.30
CA TRP A 109 -2.29 13.39 -7.67
C TRP A 109 -1.53 12.18 -8.22
N THR A 110 -0.23 12.09 -7.92
CA THR A 110 0.63 10.99 -8.38
C THR A 110 0.28 9.65 -7.74
N ILE A 111 -0.34 9.66 -6.55
CA ILE A 111 -0.78 8.45 -5.85
C ILE A 111 -2.21 8.08 -6.26
N VAL A 112 -3.14 9.05 -6.23
CA VAL A 112 -4.58 8.79 -6.36
C VAL A 112 -4.98 8.51 -7.82
N ILE A 113 -4.48 9.27 -8.79
CA ILE A 113 -4.92 9.14 -10.19
C ILE A 113 -4.61 7.74 -10.75
N PRO A 114 -3.37 7.22 -10.61
CA PRO A 114 -3.04 5.87 -11.10
C PRO A 114 -3.89 4.76 -10.48
N ASP A 115 -4.21 4.87 -9.20
CA ASP A 115 -5.05 3.90 -8.50
C ASP A 115 -6.47 3.88 -9.03
N VAL A 116 -7.07 5.07 -9.17
CA VAL A 116 -8.43 5.21 -9.71
C VAL A 116 -8.48 4.63 -11.11
N ILE A 117 -7.49 4.92 -11.95
CA ILE A 117 -7.42 4.36 -13.31
C ILE A 117 -7.32 2.84 -13.26
N ILE A 118 -6.45 2.24 -12.43
CA ILE A 118 -6.34 0.78 -12.32
C ILE A 118 -7.66 0.15 -11.85
N ILE A 119 -8.32 0.74 -10.85
CA ILE A 119 -9.59 0.23 -10.31
C ILE A 119 -10.67 0.26 -11.39
N VAL A 120 -10.84 1.40 -12.06
CA VAL A 120 -11.82 1.55 -13.15
C VAL A 120 -11.51 0.60 -14.30
N ASN A 121 -10.24 0.49 -14.70
CA ASN A 121 -9.81 -0.41 -15.76
C ASN A 121 -10.11 -1.87 -15.39
N ALA A 122 -9.83 -2.27 -14.16
CA ALA A 122 -10.15 -3.60 -13.66
C ALA A 122 -11.66 -3.88 -13.70
N LEU A 123 -12.50 -2.96 -13.25
CA LEU A 123 -13.97 -3.10 -13.27
C LEU A 123 -14.56 -3.20 -14.68
N ILE A 124 -14.00 -2.47 -15.66
CA ILE A 124 -14.49 -2.45 -17.04
C ILE A 124 -14.04 -3.70 -17.81
N LEU A 125 -12.75 -4.04 -17.74
CA LEU A 125 -12.16 -5.12 -18.55
C LEU A 125 -12.39 -6.50 -17.94
N PHE A 126 -12.44 -6.59 -16.62
CA PHE A 126 -12.52 -7.86 -15.91
C PHE A 126 -13.78 -7.87 -15.04
N ARG A 127 -14.74 -8.72 -15.39
CA ARG A 127 -15.93 -9.00 -14.54
C ARG A 127 -15.56 -9.91 -13.34
N GLY A 128 -14.39 -9.71 -12.75
CA GLY A 128 -13.81 -10.57 -11.71
C GLY A 128 -12.36 -10.21 -11.36
N PRO A 129 -11.73 -10.90 -10.38
CA PRO A 129 -10.43 -10.52 -9.83
C PRO A 129 -9.29 -10.61 -10.85
N LEU A 130 -8.66 -9.46 -11.08
CA LEU A 130 -7.52 -9.30 -11.96
C LEU A 130 -6.25 -9.87 -11.28
N HIS A 131 -5.98 -11.15 -11.54
CA HIS A 131 -4.73 -11.79 -11.12
C HIS A 131 -3.59 -11.35 -12.05
N LEU A 132 -2.79 -10.39 -11.59
CA LEU A 132 -1.54 -9.98 -12.23
C LEU A 132 -0.35 -10.33 -11.32
N PRO A 133 0.80 -10.69 -11.90
CA PRO A 133 1.99 -11.01 -11.12
C PRO A 133 2.45 -9.78 -10.33
N VAL A 134 2.88 -10.01 -9.08
CA VAL A 134 3.32 -8.95 -8.17
C VAL A 134 4.66 -8.40 -8.64
N LEU A 135 4.71 -7.12 -9.02
CA LEU A 135 5.97 -6.46 -9.42
C LEU A 135 6.82 -6.10 -8.20
N THR A 136 8.09 -6.50 -8.19
CA THR A 136 9.09 -6.12 -7.17
C THR A 136 9.26 -4.60 -7.05
N VAL A 137 9.04 -3.86 -8.14
CA VAL A 137 9.00 -2.39 -8.19
C VAL A 137 8.05 -1.80 -7.14
N GLY A 138 6.92 -2.48 -6.87
CA GLY A 138 5.95 -2.05 -5.88
C GLY A 138 6.49 -2.09 -4.44
N LYS A 139 7.39 -3.02 -4.11
CA LYS A 139 7.98 -3.12 -2.76
C LYS A 139 8.93 -1.97 -2.47
N ILE A 140 9.79 -1.65 -3.43
CA ILE A 140 10.76 -0.54 -3.30
C ILE A 140 10.00 0.78 -3.20
N ARG A 141 8.99 0.98 -4.05
CA ARG A 141 8.10 2.13 -4.00
C ARG A 141 7.54 2.35 -2.60
N THR A 142 6.90 1.33 -2.03
CA THR A 142 6.26 1.45 -0.72
C THR A 142 7.29 1.77 0.35
N ALA A 143 8.46 1.14 0.35
CA ALA A 143 9.53 1.45 1.30
C ALA A 143 9.99 2.92 1.21
N LEU A 144 10.15 3.47 0.01
CA LEU A 144 10.51 4.87 -0.18
C LEU A 144 9.46 5.84 0.35
N LEU A 145 8.17 5.55 0.12
CA LEU A 145 7.06 6.37 0.65
C LEU A 145 6.96 6.26 2.18
N LEU A 146 7.14 5.05 2.72
CA LEU A 146 7.11 4.74 4.14
C LEU A 146 8.21 5.46 4.93
N VAL A 147 9.38 5.64 4.32
CA VAL A 147 10.52 6.33 4.94
C VAL A 147 10.47 7.83 4.65
N GLY A 148 10.14 8.21 3.41
CA GLY A 148 10.10 9.60 2.98
C GLY A 148 9.03 10.42 3.72
N ALA A 149 7.84 9.86 3.97
CA ALA A 149 6.75 10.60 4.62
C ALA A 149 7.06 10.98 6.09
N PRO A 150 7.51 10.05 6.96
CA PRO A 150 7.97 10.41 8.30
C PRO A 150 9.15 11.37 8.30
N LEU A 151 10.12 11.25 7.38
CA LEU A 151 11.25 12.18 7.31
C LEU A 151 10.82 13.59 6.91
N LEU A 152 9.86 13.71 5.97
CA LEU A 152 9.31 14.99 5.57
C LEU A 152 8.63 15.67 6.75
N LEU A 153 7.88 14.89 7.53
CA LEU A 153 7.22 15.38 8.73
C LEU A 153 8.21 15.69 9.86
N LEU A 154 9.29 14.89 9.99
CA LEU A 154 10.33 15.09 10.99
C LEU A 154 11.01 16.46 10.85
N HIS A 155 11.17 16.95 9.62
CA HIS A 155 11.68 18.30 9.37
C HIS A 155 10.86 19.42 10.08
N HIS A 156 9.57 19.18 10.34
CA HIS A 156 8.69 20.14 11.03
C HIS A 156 8.74 20.00 12.56
N VAL A 157 9.46 19.01 13.10
CA VAL A 157 9.65 18.83 14.54
C VAL A 157 10.75 19.77 15.03
N GLU A 158 10.52 20.41 16.18
CA GLU A 158 11.52 21.26 16.83
C GLU A 158 12.86 20.50 17.01
N GLY A 159 13.96 21.09 16.56
CA GLY A 159 15.30 20.49 16.57
C GLY A 159 15.70 19.74 15.29
N PHE A 160 14.77 19.51 14.35
CA PHE A 160 15.02 18.72 13.13
C PHE A 160 14.87 19.51 11.81
N GLY A 161 14.78 20.84 11.86
CA GLY A 161 14.64 21.72 10.68
C GLY A 161 15.88 21.85 9.79
N GLN A 162 16.68 20.80 9.63
CA GLN A 162 17.91 20.81 8.84
C GLN A 162 17.57 20.64 7.34
N GLU A 163 18.15 21.46 6.48
CA GLU A 163 17.86 21.48 5.03
C GLU A 163 18.14 20.14 4.33
N TRP A 164 19.22 19.45 4.71
CA TRP A 164 19.55 18.16 4.11
C TRP A 164 18.47 17.11 4.38
N LEU A 165 17.79 17.18 5.54
CA LEU A 165 16.72 16.27 5.90
C LEU A 165 15.52 16.45 4.96
N LEU A 166 15.18 17.71 4.67
CA LEU A 166 14.12 18.06 3.73
C LEU A 166 14.43 17.55 2.33
N VAL A 167 15.65 17.78 1.83
CA VAL A 167 16.08 17.33 0.50
C VAL A 167 16.05 15.80 0.39
N VAL A 168 16.52 15.09 1.42
CA VAL A 168 16.47 13.62 1.47
C VAL A 168 15.02 13.13 1.48
N ALA A 169 14.16 13.71 2.32
CA ALA A 169 12.75 13.33 2.40
C ALA A 169 12.02 13.54 1.06
N GLN A 170 12.19 14.72 0.45
CA GLN A 170 11.61 15.03 -0.86
C GLN A 170 12.16 14.12 -1.96
N GLY A 171 13.47 13.83 -1.94
CA GLY A 171 14.10 12.90 -2.88
C GLY A 171 13.52 11.49 -2.80
N LEU A 172 13.33 10.97 -1.57
CA LEU A 172 12.71 9.67 -1.34
C LEU A 172 11.25 9.64 -1.79
N LEU A 173 10.47 10.67 -1.47
CA LEU A 173 9.07 10.76 -1.89
C LEU A 173 8.93 10.90 -3.41
N ALA A 174 9.77 11.71 -4.05
CA ALA A 174 9.80 11.86 -5.50
C ALA A 174 10.18 10.55 -6.18
N ALA A 175 11.22 9.86 -5.70
CA ALA A 175 11.61 8.54 -6.20
C ALA A 175 10.48 7.51 -6.03
N GLY A 176 9.82 7.50 -4.87
CA GLY A 176 8.63 6.68 -4.62
C GLY A 176 7.50 6.98 -5.61
N CYS A 177 7.21 8.24 -5.88
CA CYS A 177 6.20 8.67 -6.84
C CYS A 177 6.56 8.26 -8.29
N VAL A 178 7.82 8.38 -8.69
CA VAL A 178 8.28 7.91 -10.02
C VAL A 178 8.10 6.40 -10.15
N LEU A 179 8.53 5.63 -9.14
CA LEU A 179 8.32 4.17 -9.10
C LEU A 179 6.82 3.81 -9.07
N HIS A 180 5.98 4.66 -8.48
CA HIS A 180 4.52 4.51 -8.53
C HIS A 180 4.00 4.57 -9.95
N LEU A 181 4.42 5.57 -10.73
CA LEU A 181 4.01 5.73 -12.13
C LEU A 181 4.56 4.61 -13.03
N ILE A 182 5.81 4.17 -12.80
CA ILE A 182 6.39 3.02 -13.52
C ILE A 182 5.59 1.74 -13.23
N ALA A 183 5.29 1.46 -11.95
CA ALA A 183 4.48 0.32 -11.57
C ALA A 183 3.08 0.40 -12.18
N PHE A 184 2.46 1.58 -12.14
CA PHE A 184 1.17 1.84 -12.78
C PHE A 184 1.19 1.49 -14.27
N TYR A 185 2.15 2.03 -15.02
CA TYR A 185 2.27 1.76 -16.45
C TYR A 185 2.44 0.27 -16.76
N ALA A 186 3.27 -0.43 -15.97
CA ALA A 186 3.46 -1.86 -16.10
C ALA A 186 2.19 -2.67 -15.79
N TYR A 187 1.45 -2.31 -14.73
CA TYR A 187 0.17 -2.96 -14.40
C TYR A 187 -0.90 -2.67 -15.46
N PHE A 188 -0.98 -1.43 -15.95
CA PHE A 188 -1.93 -1.03 -16.98
C PHE A 188 -1.72 -1.81 -18.28
N THR A 189 -0.48 -1.86 -18.77
CA THR A 189 -0.13 -2.61 -19.98
C THR A 189 -0.33 -4.12 -19.82
N ALA A 190 -0.02 -4.67 -18.65
CA ALA A 190 -0.26 -6.09 -18.34
C ALA A 190 -1.75 -6.43 -18.31
N ALA A 191 -2.60 -5.56 -17.74
CA ALA A 191 -4.05 -5.71 -17.73
C ALA A 191 -4.61 -5.77 -19.15
N HIS A 192 -4.25 -4.81 -20.01
CA HIS A 192 -4.71 -4.79 -21.40
C HIS A 192 -4.16 -5.96 -22.23
N ARG A 193 -2.93 -6.41 -21.98
CA ARG A 193 -2.38 -7.59 -22.65
C ARG A 193 -3.18 -8.84 -22.28
N LYS A 194 -3.48 -9.04 -21.00
CA LYS A 194 -4.26 -10.19 -20.52
C LYS A 194 -5.67 -10.21 -21.13
N TYR A 195 -6.37 -9.08 -21.11
CA TYR A 195 -7.70 -8.95 -21.71
C TYR A 195 -7.72 -9.33 -23.20
N ARG A 196 -6.71 -8.88 -23.97
CA ARG A 196 -6.59 -9.24 -25.41
C ARG A 196 -6.40 -10.74 -25.64
N LEU A 197 -5.67 -11.42 -24.76
CA LEU A 197 -5.44 -12.86 -24.87
C LEU A 197 -6.71 -13.66 -24.57
N GLU A 198 -7.44 -13.30 -23.51
CA GLU A 198 -8.71 -13.96 -23.14
C GLU A 198 -9.77 -13.80 -24.25
N GLN A 199 -9.83 -12.63 -24.90
CA GLN A 199 -10.70 -12.39 -26.05
C GLN A 199 -10.32 -13.27 -27.26
N ALA A 200 -9.03 -13.43 -27.55
CA ALA A 200 -8.56 -14.25 -28.66
C ALA A 200 -8.85 -15.76 -28.44
N GLU A 201 -8.74 -16.22 -27.19
CA GLU A 201 -9.05 -17.61 -26.81
C GLU A 201 -10.56 -17.91 -26.91
N GLN A 202 -11.41 -16.99 -26.49
CA GLN A 202 -12.88 -17.13 -26.64
C GLN A 202 -13.33 -17.18 -28.11
N GLN A 203 -12.63 -16.49 -29.01
CA GLN A 203 -12.95 -16.50 -30.44
C GLN A 203 -12.47 -17.76 -31.18
N SER A 204 -11.57 -18.55 -30.58
CA SER A 204 -10.95 -19.73 -31.20
C SER A 204 -11.56 -21.07 -30.77
N CYS A 205 -12.47 -21.11 -29.79
CA CYS A 205 -13.27 -22.29 -29.48
C CYS A 205 -14.58 -22.29 -30.28
N PRO A 206 -14.82 -23.26 -31.19
CA PRO A 206 -16.09 -23.36 -31.90
C PRO A 206 -17.20 -23.79 -30.93
N SER A 207 -18.34 -23.10 -31.00
CA SER A 207 -19.59 -23.41 -30.29
C SER A 207 -20.23 -24.70 -30.77
#